data_AF-A0A5S5D569-F1
#
_entry.id   AF-A0A5S5D569-F1
#
_cell.length_a   1.000
_cell.length_b   1.000
_cell.length_c   1.000
_cell.angle_alpha   90.00
_cell.angle_beta   90.00
_cell.angle_gamma   90.00
#
_symmetry.space_group_name_H-M   'P 1'
#
loop_
_entity.id
_entity.type
_entity.pdbx_description
1 polymer ?
#
loop_
_entity_poly.entity_id
_entity_poly.type
_entity_poly.pdbx_seq_one_letter_code
_entity_poly.pdbx_strand_id
1 'polypeptide(L)'
;MKDTTLSRKEKIMKVALSLFATKGYVDTSTKEISLEAGVSEALIFKHFGNKDSLLAHIIKSGYRRVLSHHRGMMTYKNPKDFLRNMILLPSKLVTEEPMFWKLQERLSHNSFSKQQHEQFMKPVQPILVKAFTELGYSNPELETQFLLLIIDMLWKKEASEELTNGIDLAMLLEKKYDLA
;
A
#
# COMPACT_ATOMS: atom_id res chain seq x y z
N MET A 1 8.51 18.35 -22.72
CA MET A 1 7.73 17.62 -21.70
C MET A 1 6.26 17.69 -22.11
N LYS A 2 5.56 16.56 -22.27
CA LYS A 2 4.11 16.60 -22.49
C LYS A 2 3.46 16.92 -21.15
N ASP A 3 2.90 18.13 -21.01
CA ASP A 3 1.91 18.42 -19.98
C ASP A 3 0.78 17.40 -20.13
N THR A 4 0.80 16.37 -19.28
CA THR A 4 -0.22 15.32 -19.32
C THR A 4 -1.31 15.79 -18.37
N THR A 5 -2.19 16.66 -18.88
CA THR A 5 -3.35 17.14 -18.13
C THR A 5 -4.16 15.94 -17.67
N LEU A 6 -4.28 15.74 -16.35
CA LEU A 6 -5.06 14.65 -15.77
C LEU A 6 -6.46 14.63 -16.39
N SER A 7 -6.92 13.45 -16.80
CA SER A 7 -8.32 13.29 -17.20
C SER A 7 -9.24 13.67 -16.04
N ARG A 8 -10.48 14.07 -16.36
CA ARG A 8 -11.49 14.38 -15.32
C ARG A 8 -11.69 13.21 -14.36
N LYS A 9 -11.63 11.97 -14.86
CA LYS A 9 -11.72 10.74 -14.06
C LYS A 9 -10.56 10.63 -13.06
N GLU A 10 -9.33 10.86 -13.50
CA GLU A 10 -8.15 10.82 -12.63
C GLU A 10 -8.15 11.97 -11.62
N LYS A 11 -8.62 13.16 -12.01
CA LYS A 11 -8.76 14.30 -11.10
C LYS A 11 -9.74 13.98 -9.97
N ILE A 12 -10.90 13.40 -10.28
CA ILE A 12 -11.87 12.94 -9.28
C ILE A 12 -11.23 11.92 -8.33
N MET A 13 -10.54 10.91 -8.86
CA MET A 13 -9.89 9.89 -8.04
C MET A 13 -8.81 10.46 -7.13
N LYS A 14 -7.99 11.40 -7.62
CA LYS A 14 -6.93 12.04 -6.85
C LYS A 14 -7.50 12.85 -5.68
N VAL A 15 -8.52 13.66 -5.94
CA VAL A 15 -9.21 14.45 -4.90
C VAL A 15 -9.90 13.55 -3.88
N ALA A 16 -10.66 12.56 -4.35
CA ALA A 16 -11.34 11.62 -3.47
C ALA A 16 -10.35 10.81 -2.61
N LEU A 17 -9.22 10.35 -3.17
CA LEU A 17 -8.16 9.70 -2.41
C LEU A 17 -7.64 10.62 -1.29
N SER A 18 -7.35 11.88 -1.62
CA SER A 18 -6.89 12.87 -0.66
C SER A 18 -7.87 13.02 0.51
N LEU A 19 -9.14 13.30 0.20
CA LEU A 19 -10.20 13.49 1.21
C LEU A 19 -10.46 12.23 2.04
N PHE A 20 -10.52 11.05 1.42
CA PHE A 20 -10.73 9.81 2.15
C PHE A 20 -9.58 9.50 3.11
N ALA A 21 -8.34 9.83 2.73
CA ALA A 21 -7.15 9.60 3.55
C ALA A 21 -7.00 10.63 4.69
N THR A 22 -7.38 11.89 4.49
CA THR A 22 -7.24 12.94 5.52
C THR A 22 -8.46 13.06 6.42
N LYS A 23 -9.67 13.05 5.84
CA LYS A 23 -10.94 13.29 6.53
C LYS A 23 -11.65 11.99 6.88
N GLY A 24 -11.45 10.93 6.09
CA GLY A 24 -12.12 9.66 6.25
C GLY A 24 -13.22 9.43 5.23
N TYR A 25 -13.48 8.16 4.92
CA TYR A 25 -14.47 7.76 3.92
C TYR A 25 -15.89 8.16 4.29
N VAL A 26 -16.29 7.97 5.55
CA VAL A 26 -17.66 8.25 6.02
C VAL A 26 -17.94 9.76 5.96
N ASP A 27 -17.01 10.58 6.43
CA ASP A 27 -17.16 12.03 6.57
C ASP A 27 -16.95 12.84 5.27
N THR A 28 -16.61 12.16 4.17
CA THR A 28 -16.42 12.78 2.86
C THR A 28 -17.66 12.57 1.98
N SER A 29 -18.22 13.65 1.43
CA SER A 29 -19.37 13.60 0.52
C SER A 29 -18.97 13.69 -0.96
N THR A 30 -19.82 13.19 -1.87
CA THR A 30 -19.61 13.36 -3.33
C THR A 30 -19.64 14.82 -3.75
N LYS A 31 -20.44 15.65 -3.05
CA LYS A 31 -20.49 17.10 -3.22
C LYS A 31 -19.14 17.75 -2.95
N GLU A 32 -18.52 17.44 -1.82
CA GLU A 32 -17.19 17.94 -1.45
C GLU A 32 -16.13 17.54 -2.47
N ILE A 33 -16.11 16.26 -2.88
CA ILE A 33 -15.23 15.77 -3.95
C ILE A 33 -15.45 16.55 -5.25
N SER A 34 -16.71 16.84 -5.62
CA SER A 34 -17.02 17.55 -6.86
C SER A 34 -16.52 18.99 -6.85
N LEU A 35 -16.68 19.68 -5.72
CA LEU A 35 -16.24 21.06 -5.54
C LEU A 35 -14.71 21.16 -5.64
N GLU A 36 -13.98 20.31 -4.91
CA GLU A 36 -12.52 20.33 -4.92
C GLU A 36 -11.92 19.83 -6.24
N ALA A 37 -12.58 18.87 -6.91
CA ALA A 37 -12.18 18.43 -8.24
C ALA A 37 -12.59 19.42 -9.35
N GLY A 38 -13.42 20.43 -9.07
CA GLY A 38 -13.93 21.37 -10.05
C GLY A 38 -14.75 20.68 -11.16
N VAL A 39 -15.62 19.74 -10.77
CA VAL A 39 -16.52 19.00 -11.66
C VAL A 39 -17.94 18.98 -11.08
N SER A 40 -18.94 18.58 -11.86
CA SER A 40 -20.28 18.33 -11.32
C SER A 40 -20.37 16.98 -10.61
N GLU A 41 -21.22 16.87 -9.58
CA GLU A 41 -21.53 15.59 -8.94
C GLU A 41 -22.06 14.56 -9.95
N ALA A 42 -22.87 14.99 -10.92
CA ALA A 42 -23.37 14.16 -12.00
C ALA A 42 -22.23 13.49 -12.80
N LEU A 43 -21.07 14.16 -12.96
CA LEU A 43 -19.93 13.57 -13.64
C LEU A 43 -19.25 12.47 -12.80
N ILE A 44 -19.24 12.61 -11.47
CA ILE A 44 -18.75 11.56 -10.55
C ILE A 44 -19.65 10.33 -10.68
N PHE A 45 -20.97 10.50 -10.59
CA PHE A 45 -21.93 9.42 -10.76
C PHE A 45 -21.83 8.78 -12.15
N LYS A 46 -21.64 9.57 -13.22
CA LYS A 46 -21.42 9.05 -14.57
C LYS A 46 -20.17 8.16 -14.67
N HIS A 47 -19.08 8.50 -14.00
CA HIS A 47 -17.83 7.74 -14.10
C HIS A 47 -17.73 6.55 -13.15
N PHE A 48 -18.35 6.64 -11.97
CA PHE A 48 -18.14 5.69 -10.89
C PHE A 48 -19.42 5.06 -10.35
N GLY A 49 -20.60 5.59 -10.69
CA GLY A 49 -21.90 5.06 -10.23
C GLY A 49 -22.26 5.46 -8.81
N ASN A 50 -21.38 5.27 -7.83
CA ASN A 50 -21.58 5.67 -6.43
C ASN A 50 -20.25 5.83 -5.67
N LYS A 51 -20.32 6.28 -4.40
CA LYS A 51 -19.15 6.54 -3.55
C LYS A 51 -18.34 5.26 -3.24
N ASP A 52 -19.02 4.13 -3.00
CA ASP A 52 -18.36 2.85 -2.74
C ASP A 52 -17.59 2.36 -3.96
N SER A 53 -18.16 2.52 -5.15
CA SER A 53 -17.54 2.16 -6.41
C SER A 53 -16.37 3.08 -6.73
N LEU A 54 -16.45 4.38 -6.41
CA LEU A 54 -15.31 5.30 -6.48
C LEU A 54 -14.17 4.84 -5.56
N LEU A 55 -14.48 4.49 -4.30
CA LEU A 55 -13.49 3.94 -3.38
C LEU A 55 -12.85 2.66 -3.93
N ALA A 56 -13.66 1.72 -4.42
CA ALA A 56 -13.16 0.48 -5.01
C ALA A 56 -12.23 0.73 -6.21
N HIS A 57 -12.55 1.72 -7.05
CA HIS A 57 -11.68 2.13 -8.15
C HIS A 57 -10.34 2.71 -7.68
N ILE A 58 -10.35 3.52 -6.61
CA ILE A 58 -9.15 4.09 -6.00
C ILE A 58 -8.26 2.97 -5.47
N ILE A 59 -8.82 2.04 -4.67
CA ILE A 59 -8.08 0.93 -4.07
C ILE A 59 -7.44 0.04 -5.14
N LYS A 60 -8.25 -0.44 -6.11
CA LYS A 60 -7.76 -1.28 -7.22
C LYS A 60 -6.70 -0.57 -8.06
N SER A 61 -6.85 0.73 -8.28
CA SER A 61 -5.87 1.49 -9.07
C SER A 61 -4.59 1.76 -8.30
N GLY A 62 -4.66 1.98 -6.98
CA GLY A 62 -3.49 2.11 -6.12
C GLY A 62 -2.65 0.84 -6.13
N TYR A 63 -3.24 -0.33 -5.85
CA TYR A 63 -2.52 -1.60 -5.92
C TYR A 63 -1.95 -1.88 -7.32
N ARG A 64 -2.68 -1.56 -8.39
CA ARG A 64 -2.13 -1.68 -9.76
C ARG A 64 -0.92 -0.79 -10.00
N ARG A 65 -0.92 0.45 -9.50
CA ARG A 65 0.24 1.35 -9.59
C ARG A 65 1.42 0.81 -8.79
N VAL A 66 1.20 0.37 -7.56
CA VAL A 66 2.25 -0.25 -6.73
C VAL A 66 2.87 -1.45 -7.46
N LEU A 67 2.03 -2.37 -7.94
CA LEU A 67 2.51 -3.54 -8.69
C LEU A 67 3.22 -3.17 -9.99
N SER A 68 2.79 -2.12 -10.71
CA SER A 68 3.44 -1.72 -11.97
C SER A 68 4.81 -1.08 -11.76
N HIS A 69 4.97 -0.26 -10.72
CA HIS A 69 6.24 0.41 -10.42
C HIS A 69 7.29 -0.56 -9.84
N HIS A 70 6.83 -1.61 -9.15
CA HIS A 70 7.71 -2.53 -8.41
C HIS A 70 7.78 -3.94 -9.00
N ARG A 71 7.40 -4.14 -10.28
CA ARG A 71 7.42 -5.46 -10.96
C ARG A 71 8.74 -6.21 -10.81
N GLY A 72 9.87 -5.49 -10.83
CA GLY A 72 11.21 -6.08 -10.71
C GLY A 72 11.53 -6.63 -9.33
N MET A 73 10.85 -6.16 -8.27
CA MET A 73 11.12 -6.56 -6.89
C MET A 73 10.63 -7.97 -6.56
N MET A 74 9.72 -8.51 -7.38
CA MET A 74 9.26 -9.90 -7.28
C MET A 74 10.23 -10.89 -7.94
N THR A 75 11.37 -10.41 -8.46
CA THR A 75 12.39 -11.29 -9.05
C THR A 75 13.19 -11.95 -7.93
N TYR A 76 12.89 -13.20 -7.63
CA TYR A 76 13.66 -13.99 -6.67
C TYR A 76 15.00 -14.44 -7.27
N LYS A 77 16.07 -13.70 -6.97
CA LYS A 77 17.44 -14.05 -7.39
C LYS A 77 18.27 -14.65 -6.26
N ASN A 78 18.20 -14.06 -5.07
CA ASN A 78 18.94 -14.43 -3.88
C ASN A 78 18.02 -14.28 -2.65
N PRO A 79 17.98 -15.27 -1.74
CA PRO A 79 17.18 -15.19 -0.52
C PRO A 79 17.49 -13.95 0.34
N LYS A 80 18.77 -13.57 0.52
CA LYS A 80 19.15 -12.40 1.33
C LYS A 80 18.62 -11.11 0.72
N ASP A 81 18.80 -10.92 -0.59
CA ASP A 81 18.32 -9.74 -1.31
C ASP A 81 16.79 -9.66 -1.27
N PHE A 82 16.10 -10.80 -1.38
CA PHE A 82 14.64 -10.84 -1.29
C PHE A 82 14.15 -10.42 0.10
N LEU A 83 14.73 -10.97 1.18
CA LEU A 83 14.37 -10.58 2.55
C LEU A 83 14.66 -9.09 2.81
N ARG A 84 15.81 -8.59 2.39
CA ARG A 84 16.17 -7.17 2.49
C ARG A 84 15.15 -6.29 1.77
N ASN A 85 14.83 -6.63 0.52
CA ASN A 85 13.81 -5.91 -0.24
C ASN A 85 12.46 -5.93 0.49
N MET A 86 12.05 -7.08 1.05
CA MET A 86 10.79 -7.18 1.78
C MET A 86 10.75 -6.35 3.08
N ILE A 87 11.89 -6.20 3.75
CA ILE A 87 12.02 -5.37 4.97
C ILE A 87 11.93 -3.87 4.63
N LEU A 88 12.60 -3.43 3.56
CA LEU A 88 12.67 -2.01 3.18
C LEU A 88 11.48 -1.53 2.33
N LEU A 89 10.86 -2.43 1.58
CA LEU A 89 9.80 -2.11 0.63
C LEU A 89 8.63 -1.33 1.26
N PRO A 90 8.08 -1.70 2.42
CA PRO A 90 6.92 -1.00 2.96
C PRO A 90 7.19 0.50 3.17
N SER A 91 8.36 0.86 3.70
CA SER A 91 8.71 2.27 3.91
C SER A 91 8.86 3.04 2.59
N LYS A 92 9.45 2.39 1.57
CA LYS A 92 9.51 2.94 0.22
C LYS A 92 8.10 3.16 -0.37
N LEU A 93 7.20 2.20 -0.20
CA LEU A 93 5.83 2.28 -0.71
C LEU A 93 5.05 3.41 -0.02
N VAL A 94 5.17 3.54 1.31
CA VAL A 94 4.56 4.64 2.08
C VAL A 94 5.09 5.99 1.62
N THR A 95 6.40 6.09 1.39
CA THR A 95 7.03 7.35 0.91
C THR A 95 6.58 7.73 -0.51
N GLU A 96 6.46 6.76 -1.42
CA GLU A 96 6.09 7.02 -2.82
C GLU A 96 4.59 7.35 -3.00
N GLU A 97 3.71 6.71 -2.24
CA GLU A 97 2.25 6.85 -2.35
C GLU A 97 1.59 7.09 -0.97
N PRO A 98 1.94 8.16 -0.24
CA PRO A 98 1.59 8.34 1.19
C PRO A 98 0.08 8.37 1.43
N MET A 99 -0.66 9.09 0.58
CA MET A 99 -2.12 9.18 0.70
C MET A 99 -2.81 7.84 0.46
N PHE A 100 -2.25 6.97 -0.38
CA PHE A 100 -2.79 5.64 -0.62
C PHE A 100 -2.62 4.75 0.61
N TRP A 101 -1.44 4.72 1.21
CA TRP A 101 -1.20 3.90 2.39
C TRP A 101 -1.90 4.43 3.63
N LYS A 102 -2.00 5.76 3.78
CA LYS A 102 -2.84 6.38 4.82
C LYS A 102 -4.32 6.00 4.67
N LEU A 103 -4.84 5.97 3.44
CA LEU A 103 -6.19 5.44 3.17
C LEU A 103 -6.31 3.95 3.51
N GLN A 104 -5.33 3.13 3.13
CA GLN A 104 -5.35 1.70 3.44
C GLN A 104 -5.38 1.45 4.95
N GLU A 105 -4.59 2.18 5.72
CA GLU A 105 -4.58 2.03 7.18
C GLU A 105 -5.90 2.48 7.81
N ARG A 106 -6.46 3.61 7.40
CA ARG A 106 -7.79 4.05 7.86
C ARG A 106 -8.90 3.06 7.53
N LEU A 107 -8.70 2.24 6.50
CA LEU A 107 -9.63 1.21 6.05
C LEU A 107 -9.23 -0.20 6.51
N SER A 108 -8.32 -0.34 7.48
CA SER A 108 -7.85 -1.65 7.97
C SER A 108 -8.99 -2.55 8.50
N HIS A 109 -10.08 -1.95 8.99
CA HIS A 109 -11.30 -2.66 9.41
C HIS A 109 -12.36 -2.81 8.31
N ASN A 110 -12.17 -2.22 7.13
CA ASN A 110 -13.07 -2.38 6.00
C ASN A 110 -12.79 -3.73 5.29
N SER A 111 -13.81 -4.59 5.18
CA SER A 111 -13.68 -5.94 4.62
C SER A 111 -13.15 -5.96 3.18
N PHE A 112 -13.61 -5.04 2.34
CA PHE A 112 -13.15 -4.94 0.95
C PHE A 112 -11.68 -4.51 0.88
N SER A 113 -11.29 -3.46 1.61
CA SER A 113 -9.90 -2.99 1.64
C SER A 113 -8.95 -4.06 2.17
N LYS A 114 -9.34 -4.73 3.27
CA LYS A 114 -8.60 -5.84 3.85
C LYS A 114 -8.40 -6.98 2.84
N GLN A 115 -9.46 -7.40 2.16
CA GLN A 115 -9.38 -8.45 1.14
C GLN A 115 -8.45 -8.06 -0.03
N GLN A 116 -8.46 -6.80 -0.46
CA GLN A 116 -7.55 -6.34 -1.51
C GLN A 116 -6.09 -6.35 -1.04
N HIS A 117 -5.82 -5.95 0.20
CA HIS A 117 -4.48 -6.03 0.78
C HIS A 117 -3.99 -7.48 0.93
N GLU A 118 -4.85 -8.39 1.40
CA GLU A 118 -4.54 -9.81 1.48
C GLU A 118 -4.21 -10.40 0.10
N GLN A 119 -4.96 -10.04 -0.95
CA GLN A 119 -4.66 -10.47 -2.32
C GLN A 119 -3.32 -9.94 -2.82
N PHE A 120 -2.96 -8.72 -2.45
CA PHE A 120 -1.67 -8.13 -2.75
C PHE A 120 -0.51 -8.87 -2.06
N MET A 121 -0.68 -9.27 -0.80
CA MET A 121 0.35 -9.94 -0.01
C MET A 121 0.43 -11.47 -0.24
N LYS A 122 -0.64 -12.10 -0.73
CA LYS A 122 -0.73 -13.56 -0.92
C LYS A 122 0.48 -14.20 -1.64
N PRO A 123 1.05 -13.61 -2.71
CA PRO A 123 2.19 -14.22 -3.39
C PRO A 123 3.51 -14.17 -2.61
N VAL A 124 3.61 -13.32 -1.57
CA VAL A 124 4.86 -13.04 -0.85
C VAL A 124 5.21 -14.15 0.13
N GLN A 125 4.21 -14.65 0.87
CA GLN A 125 4.40 -15.65 1.92
C GLN A 125 5.19 -16.90 1.49
N PRO A 126 4.85 -17.61 0.41
CA PRO A 126 5.60 -18.81 0.00
C PRO A 126 7.06 -18.48 -0.40
N ILE A 127 7.33 -17.27 -0.89
CA ILE A 127 8.68 -16.85 -1.28
C ILE A 127 9.52 -16.54 -0.03
N LEU A 128 8.93 -15.93 1.00
CA LEU A 128 9.59 -15.73 2.29
C LEU A 128 9.95 -17.06 2.96
N VAL A 129 9.02 -18.02 2.99
CA VAL A 129 9.29 -19.37 3.52
C VAL A 129 10.47 -19.99 2.78
N LYS A 130 10.44 -19.96 1.44
CA LYS A 130 11.55 -20.44 0.61
C LYS A 130 12.88 -19.76 0.97
N ALA A 131 12.87 -18.43 1.13
CA ALA A 131 14.08 -17.67 1.47
C ALA A 131 14.67 -18.07 2.81
N PHE A 132 13.84 -18.18 3.85
CA PHE A 132 14.29 -18.60 5.18
C PHE A 132 14.77 -20.06 5.20
N THR A 133 14.15 -20.94 4.43
CA THR A 133 14.62 -22.33 4.25
C THR A 133 15.99 -22.37 3.61
N GLU A 134 16.22 -21.64 2.51
CA GLU A 134 17.52 -21.59 1.82
C GLU A 134 18.64 -20.99 2.68
N LEU A 135 18.29 -20.12 3.64
CA LEU A 135 19.23 -19.55 4.60
C LEU A 135 19.46 -20.43 5.84
N GLY A 136 18.77 -21.57 5.96
CA GLY A 136 18.98 -22.54 7.04
C GLY A 136 18.35 -22.15 8.38
N TYR A 137 17.32 -21.29 8.39
CA TYR A 137 16.59 -20.96 9.62
C TYR A 137 15.82 -22.17 10.13
N SER A 138 15.81 -22.37 11.46
CA SER A 138 15.24 -23.58 12.08
C SER A 138 13.72 -23.70 11.96
N ASN A 139 13.01 -22.58 11.77
CA ASN A 139 11.55 -22.58 11.56
C ASN A 139 11.14 -21.49 10.54
N PRO A 140 11.27 -21.77 9.23
CA PRO A 140 11.01 -20.80 8.16
C PRO A 140 9.59 -20.23 8.15
N GLU A 141 8.60 -21.03 8.55
CA GLU A 141 7.20 -20.64 8.63
C GLU A 141 6.96 -19.61 9.74
N LEU A 142 7.51 -19.85 10.94
CA LEU A 142 7.41 -18.90 12.04
C LEU A 142 8.20 -17.62 11.76
N GLU A 143 9.39 -17.71 11.16
CA GLU A 143 10.15 -16.52 10.76
C GLU A 143 9.40 -15.68 9.73
N THR A 144 8.74 -16.34 8.77
CA THR A 144 7.86 -15.67 7.80
C THR A 144 6.69 -14.98 8.49
N GLN A 145 6.01 -15.67 9.41
CA GLN A 145 4.90 -15.07 10.16
C GLN A 145 5.36 -13.86 10.98
N PHE A 146 6.49 -14.00 11.68
CA PHE A 146 7.06 -12.93 12.49
C PHE A 146 7.43 -11.71 11.64
N LEU A 147 8.15 -11.92 10.54
CA LEU A 147 8.54 -10.84 9.64
C LEU A 147 7.32 -10.11 9.06
N LEU A 148 6.29 -10.86 8.61
CA LEU A 148 5.07 -10.26 8.09
C LEU A 148 4.31 -9.44 9.14
N LEU A 149 4.26 -9.88 10.40
CA LEU A 149 3.63 -9.13 11.49
C LEU A 149 4.37 -7.82 11.78
N ILE A 150 5.70 -7.83 11.75
CA ILE A 150 6.48 -6.61 11.96
C ILE A 150 6.33 -5.66 10.79
N ILE A 151 6.46 -6.16 9.56
CA ILE A 151 6.23 -5.36 8.35
C ILE A 151 4.86 -4.70 8.41
N ASP A 152 3.81 -5.47 8.75
CA ASP A 152 2.45 -4.97 8.88
C ASP A 152 2.35 -3.82 9.90
N MET A 153 2.98 -3.98 11.06
CA MET A 153 3.01 -2.93 12.07
C MET A 153 3.77 -1.67 11.59
N LEU A 154 4.95 -1.85 11.00
CA LEU A 154 5.81 -0.74 10.58
C LEU A 154 5.11 0.15 9.55
N TRP A 155 4.59 -0.43 8.47
CA TRP A 155 3.99 0.38 7.40
C TRP A 155 2.73 1.10 7.88
N LYS A 156 1.94 0.49 8.76
CA LYS A 156 0.74 1.11 9.33
C LYS A 156 1.08 2.32 10.18
N LYS A 157 2.09 2.19 11.05
CA LYS A 157 2.55 3.26 11.91
C LYS A 157 3.23 4.39 11.13
N GLU A 158 3.96 4.07 10.06
CA GLU A 158 4.48 5.08 9.14
C GLU A 158 3.34 5.81 8.41
N ALA A 159 2.36 5.06 7.89
CA ALA A 159 1.22 5.62 7.15
C ALA A 159 0.29 6.48 8.02
N SER A 160 0.23 6.21 9.33
CA SER A 160 -0.49 7.03 10.31
C SER A 160 0.33 8.18 10.89
N GLU A 161 1.59 8.36 10.43
CA GLU A 161 2.54 9.37 10.94
C GLU A 161 2.87 9.19 12.44
N GLU A 162 2.60 8.01 13.00
CA GLU A 162 2.91 7.64 14.40
C GLU A 162 4.36 7.16 14.57
N LEU A 163 5.08 6.93 13.47
CA LEU A 163 6.45 6.45 13.45
C LEU A 163 7.30 7.27 12.49
N THR A 164 8.35 7.92 13.01
CA THR A 164 9.27 8.76 12.23
C THR A 164 10.60 8.08 11.92
N ASN A 165 10.91 6.97 12.60
CA ASN A 165 12.17 6.22 12.51
C ASN A 165 11.97 4.80 11.94
N GLY A 166 10.98 4.63 11.06
CA GLY A 166 10.64 3.31 10.52
C GLY A 166 11.77 2.67 9.70
N ILE A 167 12.56 3.49 8.99
CA ILE A 167 13.78 3.03 8.31
C ILE A 167 14.81 2.48 9.31
N ASP A 168 15.00 3.13 10.46
CA ASP A 168 15.95 2.66 11.46
C ASP A 168 15.52 1.30 12.03
N LEU A 169 14.22 1.10 12.27
CA LEU A 169 13.66 -0.19 12.70
C LEU A 169 13.80 -1.26 11.61
N ALA A 170 13.60 -0.91 10.35
CA ALA A 170 13.85 -1.81 9.23
C ALA A 170 15.33 -2.22 9.15
N MET A 171 16.26 -1.29 9.39
CA MET A 171 17.69 -1.59 9.46
C MET A 171 18.05 -2.49 10.65
N LEU A 172 17.33 -2.41 11.77
CA LEU A 172 17.49 -3.36 12.88
C LEU A 172 17.04 -4.78 12.49
N LEU A 173 15.99 -4.92 11.67
CA LEU A 173 15.58 -6.22 11.13
C LEU A 173 16.62 -6.79 10.18
N GLU A 174 17.23 -5.97 9.31
CA GLU A 174 18.33 -6.43 8.45
C GLU A 174 19.50 -6.98 9.27
N LYS A 175 19.86 -6.31 10.37
CA LYS A 175 20.88 -6.79 11.30
C LYS A 175 20.46 -8.07 12.01
N LYS A 176 19.19 -8.18 12.46
CA LYS A 176 18.65 -9.39 13.11
C LYS A 176 18.85 -10.62 12.20
N TYR A 177 18.61 -10.45 10.90
CA TYR A 177 18.63 -11.53 9.93
C TYR A 177 19.97 -11.73 9.20
N ASP A 178 21.03 -11.03 9.64
CA ASP A 178 22.36 -11.05 9.01
C ASP A 178 22.30 -10.83 7.48
N LEU A 179 21.49 -9.85 7.07
CA LEU A 179 21.27 -9.55 5.66
C LEU A 179 22.29 -8.57 5.09
N ALA A 180 23.08 -7.91 5.96
CA ALA A 180 24.12 -6.93 5.65
C ALA A 180 25.07 -7.39 4.53
#